data_AF-A0A7D6CHB2-F1
#
_entry.id   AF-A0A7D6CHB2-F1
#
_cell.length_a   1.000
_cell.length_b   1.000
_cell.length_c   1.000
_cell.angle_alpha   90.00
_cell.angle_beta   90.00
_cell.angle_gamma   90.00
#
_symmetry.space_group_name_H-M   'P 1'
#
loop_
_entity.id
_entity.type
_entity.pdbx_description
1 polymer ?
#
loop_
_entity_poly.entity_id
_entity_poly.type
_entity_poly.pdbx_seq_one_letter_code
_entity_poly.pdbx_strand_id
1 'polypeptide(L)'
;MQTPAAAADAPEPATPTPAPPADGSVARVADPRPVSAAPAPPVSAPPAGSASLVAHPVPEQSRPVSAPPARPVSGIPAHPVSGVPAAPVSGIPAQPVSGIPAQPVSGVPAQPVSGVPAQPDAGTEPPPGQKRRAVPADPEQTLAALRWRLHPESLREETDDPELLRTVREGLNAKLDVALDNRSRARLLSLRAVVSRLLGDLADAVDDARLALTYAEATGELRRTALARARLAHVLRWRGEFTEADRLFAEANSPELPDRLRAALHEHAGRCCYDQGRLIEACHHFELALDLRRAADPELLARTRVALDAVAARARRDGFGPYPRGREEILRTPRPPVPTYDEDLDRWGYADASGNLVIGTDYAEVQPFREGMAWVRRPEGTRWALIDDSGRTLIQANNGYRSAGSFSEGLAWVSMDGTGNWMAIDTSNIVVIPPGFDDVRPFRAGVAAVRVAGGWGAVDRTGTVVVPTRYHGFTTALADGRYVDGFTDEGLAVVELNGRRGVVDRTGQMVVAPTYPALVVHPVAYLVGDGFGRWGALDRRGVPLIDPVHPSRDRVVDQIDHLLADTSPLL
;
A
#
# COMPACT_ATOMS: atom_id res chain seq x y z
N MET A 1 15.91 -52.16 -46.68
CA MET A 1 15.22 -53.32 -46.09
C MET A 1 15.61 -53.41 -44.61
N GLN A 2 15.12 -54.42 -43.88
CA GLN A 2 15.12 -54.43 -42.40
C GLN A 2 16.50 -54.57 -41.73
N THR A 3 16.52 -54.16 -40.46
CA THR A 3 17.56 -54.38 -39.43
C THR A 3 17.81 -55.88 -39.16
N PRO A 4 18.96 -56.26 -38.55
CA PRO A 4 19.05 -56.32 -37.09
C PRO A 4 20.42 -55.92 -36.50
N ALA A 5 20.61 -56.15 -35.20
CA ALA A 5 21.78 -55.74 -34.41
C ALA A 5 22.77 -56.89 -34.11
N ALA A 6 24.00 -56.53 -33.75
CA ALA A 6 24.89 -57.28 -32.84
C ALA A 6 26.03 -56.36 -32.35
N ALA A 7 26.62 -56.65 -31.18
CA ALA A 7 27.77 -55.93 -30.64
C ALA A 7 28.77 -56.88 -29.98
N ALA A 8 30.06 -56.53 -30.07
CA ALA A 8 31.22 -57.07 -29.37
C ALA A 8 32.25 -55.90 -29.29
N ASP A 9 33.25 -55.87 -28.40
CA ASP A 9 33.79 -56.94 -27.53
C ASP A 9 34.26 -56.34 -26.18
N ALA A 10 34.66 -57.19 -25.22
CA ALA A 10 35.19 -56.79 -23.90
C ALA A 10 36.73 -57.08 -23.80
N PRO A 11 37.49 -56.79 -22.70
CA PRO A 11 37.20 -57.17 -21.31
C PRO A 11 37.66 -56.21 -20.17
N GLU A 12 37.35 -56.63 -18.94
CA GLU A 12 37.85 -56.18 -17.61
C GLU A 12 39.34 -56.60 -17.34
N PRO A 13 40.03 -56.34 -16.17
CA PRO A 13 39.49 -56.19 -14.80
C PRO A 13 40.19 -55.28 -13.74
N ALA A 14 39.52 -55.17 -12.57
CA ALA A 14 40.04 -55.16 -11.18
C ALA A 14 40.77 -53.95 -10.55
N THR A 15 40.72 -53.93 -9.20
CA THR A 15 41.11 -52.85 -8.26
C THR A 15 42.31 -53.22 -7.37
N PRO A 16 42.91 -52.24 -6.65
CA PRO A 16 43.69 -52.50 -5.43
C PRO A 16 43.23 -51.69 -4.19
N THR A 17 43.73 -52.07 -3.00
CA THR A 17 43.37 -51.58 -1.65
C THR A 17 44.62 -51.03 -0.90
N PRO A 18 44.53 -50.07 0.05
CA PRO A 18 45.68 -49.25 0.48
C PRO A 18 46.34 -49.60 1.84
N ALA A 19 47.60 -49.15 2.03
CA ALA A 19 48.41 -49.03 3.27
C ALA A 19 49.74 -48.29 2.95
N PRO A 20 50.65 -47.93 3.89
CA PRO A 20 50.59 -47.65 5.35
C PRO A 20 51.12 -46.20 5.71
N PRO A 21 51.25 -45.79 7.00
CA PRO A 21 51.64 -44.41 7.39
C PRO A 21 53.13 -44.22 7.79
N ALA A 22 53.51 -42.99 8.16
CA ALA A 22 54.83 -42.59 8.69
C ALA A 22 54.74 -41.69 9.96
N ASP A 23 55.86 -41.53 10.68
CA ASP A 23 55.94 -41.15 12.11
C ASP A 23 56.29 -39.65 12.38
N GLY A 24 56.16 -39.16 13.63
CA GLY A 24 56.23 -37.69 13.90
C GLY A 24 56.56 -37.10 15.29
N SER A 25 56.42 -37.81 16.45
CA SER A 25 56.93 -37.34 17.79
C SER A 25 56.29 -36.05 18.40
N VAL A 26 56.31 -35.64 19.69
CA VAL A 26 56.41 -36.22 21.07
C VAL A 26 55.46 -35.36 21.95
N ALA A 27 54.59 -35.87 22.84
CA ALA A 27 54.85 -35.94 24.30
C ALA A 27 53.64 -36.47 25.11
N ARG A 28 53.90 -36.89 26.35
CA ARG A 28 52.92 -37.37 27.37
C ARG A 28 52.38 -36.16 28.16
N VAL A 29 51.32 -36.19 29.00
CA VAL A 29 51.00 -37.11 30.13
C VAL A 29 49.50 -37.03 30.53
N ALA A 30 48.93 -38.19 30.91
CA ALA A 30 47.76 -38.46 31.78
C ALA A 30 46.42 -37.70 31.65
N ASP A 31 45.36 -38.49 31.36
CA ASP A 31 43.99 -38.34 31.88
C ASP A 31 43.98 -38.75 33.39
N PRO A 32 43.09 -38.21 34.25
CA PRO A 32 42.02 -39.11 34.70
C PRO A 32 40.63 -38.46 34.88
N ARG A 33 39.61 -39.30 34.67
CA ARG A 33 38.18 -39.04 34.91
C ARG A 33 37.78 -39.22 36.40
N PRO A 34 36.48 -39.24 36.78
CA PRO A 34 35.78 -38.06 37.28
C PRO A 34 35.22 -38.26 38.70
N VAL A 35 34.52 -37.25 39.26
CA VAL A 35 33.69 -37.42 40.47
C VAL A 35 32.40 -36.62 40.39
N SER A 36 31.40 -37.02 41.18
CA SER A 36 29.99 -36.59 41.09
C SER A 36 29.48 -36.01 42.42
N ALA A 37 28.63 -34.98 42.37
CA ALA A 37 27.69 -34.64 43.46
C ALA A 37 26.58 -33.66 43.04
N ALA A 38 25.39 -33.87 43.62
CA ALA A 38 24.24 -32.96 43.80
C ALA A 38 23.45 -33.50 45.03
N PRO A 39 22.45 -32.81 45.63
CA PRO A 39 21.78 -31.55 45.27
C PRO A 39 21.68 -30.53 46.45
N ALA A 40 20.69 -29.62 46.42
CA ALA A 40 20.35 -28.61 47.47
C ALA A 40 19.36 -29.20 48.55
N PRO A 41 18.62 -28.48 49.46
CA PRO A 41 17.96 -27.16 49.32
C PRO A 41 17.98 -26.23 50.63
N PRO A 42 16.90 -25.60 51.19
CA PRO A 42 16.90 -24.14 51.47
C PRO A 42 16.42 -23.64 52.88
N VAL A 43 16.60 -22.34 53.23
CA VAL A 43 15.92 -21.71 54.40
C VAL A 43 15.52 -20.22 54.19
N SER A 44 14.35 -19.89 54.73
CA SER A 44 13.51 -18.68 54.89
C SER A 44 14.07 -17.25 55.09
N ALA A 45 13.13 -16.29 54.93
CA ALA A 45 13.09 -14.89 55.41
C ALA A 45 11.79 -14.68 56.27
N PRO A 46 11.41 -13.48 56.80
CA PRO A 46 12.05 -12.16 56.84
C PRO A 46 12.53 -11.81 58.28
N PRO A 47 11.99 -10.87 59.14
CA PRO A 47 10.85 -9.93 59.07
C PRO A 47 11.28 -8.46 58.75
N ALA A 48 10.81 -7.44 59.50
CA ALA A 48 11.03 -6.00 59.25
C ALA A 48 11.38 -5.20 60.54
N GLY A 49 11.93 -3.98 60.37
CA GLY A 49 12.24 -3.03 61.44
C GLY A 49 12.56 -1.61 60.91
N SER A 50 12.25 -0.57 61.68
CA SER A 50 12.12 0.82 61.19
C SER A 50 13.21 1.80 61.68
N ALA A 51 13.29 2.96 61.01
CA ALA A 51 13.62 4.30 61.53
C ALA A 51 15.03 4.93 61.32
N SER A 52 15.02 6.04 60.56
CA SER A 52 15.58 7.37 60.89
C SER A 52 17.09 7.68 60.98
N LEU A 53 17.52 8.53 60.03
CA LEU A 53 18.18 9.84 60.22
C LEU A 53 19.41 9.99 61.15
N VAL A 54 20.59 10.27 60.55
CA VAL A 54 21.49 11.42 60.87
C VAL A 54 22.12 11.91 59.53
N ALA A 55 22.61 13.16 59.45
CA ALA A 55 23.18 13.76 58.24
C ALA A 55 24.50 14.54 58.48
N HIS A 56 25.12 15.00 57.38
CA HIS A 56 26.29 15.91 57.27
C HIS A 56 27.69 15.28 57.53
N PRO A 57 28.79 15.90 57.03
CA PRO A 57 28.92 17.00 56.06
C PRO A 57 29.73 16.64 54.78
N VAL A 58 29.91 17.62 53.89
CA VAL A 58 30.72 17.55 52.64
C VAL A 58 31.89 18.54 52.73
N PRO A 59 33.06 18.24 52.14
CA PRO A 59 33.99 19.25 51.62
C PRO A 59 34.06 19.25 50.08
N GLU A 60 34.34 20.42 49.52
CA GLU A 60 34.56 20.68 48.08
C GLU A 60 35.99 20.21 47.66
N GLN A 61 36.50 20.27 46.40
CA GLN A 61 36.19 20.97 45.13
C GLN A 61 36.46 19.97 43.95
N SER A 62 36.30 20.21 42.65
CA SER A 62 36.19 21.42 41.79
C SER A 62 35.36 21.10 40.52
N ARG A 63 34.81 22.14 39.85
CA ARG A 63 34.13 21.99 38.53
C ARG A 63 35.09 22.18 37.36
N PRO A 64 34.82 21.49 36.22
CA PRO A 64 34.71 22.16 34.92
C PRO A 64 33.25 22.21 34.43
N VAL A 65 33.00 22.98 33.37
CA VAL A 65 31.64 23.26 32.86
C VAL A 65 31.27 22.32 31.71
N SER A 66 30.10 21.68 31.81
CA SER A 66 29.34 21.10 30.69
C SER A 66 27.85 21.31 30.94
N ALA A 67 27.10 21.75 29.92
CA ALA A 67 25.67 21.99 30.03
C ALA A 67 24.87 20.69 29.72
N PRO A 68 23.86 20.32 30.53
CA PRO A 68 22.96 19.22 30.21
C PRO A 68 21.91 19.64 29.17
N PRO A 69 21.40 18.72 28.33
CA PRO A 69 20.35 19.02 27.36
C PRO A 69 19.01 19.33 28.05
N ALA A 70 18.22 20.22 27.45
CA ALA A 70 16.90 20.58 27.93
C ALA A 70 15.93 19.37 27.87
N ARG A 71 15.25 19.09 28.98
CA ARG A 71 14.11 18.16 28.99
C ARG A 71 12.83 18.90 28.58
N PRO A 72 11.93 18.30 27.78
CA PRO A 72 10.64 18.89 27.47
C PRO A 72 9.77 18.96 28.74
N VAL A 73 9.09 20.09 28.94
CA VAL A 73 8.10 20.24 30.02
C VAL A 73 6.78 19.65 29.53
N SER A 74 6.33 18.57 30.15
CA SER A 74 4.97 18.05 29.90
C SER A 74 3.94 19.01 30.49
N GLY A 75 2.95 19.40 29.68
CA GLY A 75 1.75 20.05 30.17
C GLY A 75 0.93 19.13 31.09
N ILE A 76 0.14 19.73 31.98
CA ILE A 76 -0.80 19.02 32.86
C ILE A 76 -2.09 18.75 32.06
N PRO A 77 -2.64 17.52 32.06
CA PRO A 77 -3.92 17.23 31.41
C PRO A 77 -5.09 17.96 32.09
N ALA A 78 -5.95 18.59 31.30
CA ALA A 78 -7.21 19.14 31.81
C ALA A 78 -8.27 18.04 31.93
N HIS A 79 -8.87 17.88 33.12
CA HIS A 79 -9.98 16.95 33.32
C HIS A 79 -11.29 17.50 32.74
N PRO A 80 -12.15 16.65 32.14
CA PRO A 80 -13.48 17.08 31.69
C PRO A 80 -14.40 17.33 32.88
N VAL A 81 -15.05 18.50 32.91
CA VAL A 81 -16.04 18.85 33.94
C VAL A 81 -17.37 18.18 33.60
N SER A 82 -17.81 17.24 34.43
CA SER A 82 -19.11 16.59 34.30
C SER A 82 -20.22 17.46 34.89
N GLY A 83 -21.21 17.83 34.07
CA GLY A 83 -22.40 18.56 34.52
C GLY A 83 -23.47 17.61 35.05
N VAL A 84 -23.99 17.88 36.25
CA VAL A 84 -25.06 17.07 36.88
C VAL A 84 -26.42 17.37 36.23
N PRO A 85 -27.24 16.36 35.86
CA PRO A 85 -28.58 16.58 35.33
C PRO A 85 -29.54 17.16 36.38
N ALA A 86 -30.35 18.14 35.99
CA ALA A 86 -31.44 18.63 36.84
C ALA A 86 -32.64 17.66 36.83
N ALA A 87 -33.12 17.26 38.01
CA ALA A 87 -34.30 16.42 38.16
C ALA A 87 -35.61 17.23 37.99
N PRO A 88 -36.71 16.63 37.47
CA PRO A 88 -37.98 17.32 37.29
C PRO A 88 -38.74 17.48 38.61
N VAL A 89 -39.42 18.62 38.77
CA VAL A 89 -40.41 18.84 39.84
C VAL A 89 -41.81 18.66 39.26
N SER A 90 -42.67 17.90 39.95
CA SER A 90 -44.01 17.54 39.47
C SER A 90 -45.06 18.61 39.78
N GLY A 91 -45.95 18.85 38.82
CA GLY A 91 -47.17 19.65 38.95
C GLY A 91 -48.26 19.11 38.03
N ILE A 92 -49.51 19.07 38.51
CA ILE A 92 -50.66 18.43 37.85
C ILE A 92 -51.80 19.48 37.63
N PRO A 93 -52.85 19.19 36.84
CA PRO A 93 -52.89 19.41 35.39
C PRO A 93 -53.86 20.54 34.97
N ALA A 94 -53.83 20.91 33.68
CA ALA A 94 -54.91 21.65 33.03
C ALA A 94 -55.19 21.11 31.61
N GLN A 95 -56.45 20.78 31.35
CA GLN A 95 -57.05 20.31 30.09
C GLN A 95 -58.55 20.66 30.14
N PRO A 96 -59.27 20.88 29.02
CA PRO A 96 -58.85 21.21 27.65
C PRO A 96 -59.51 22.53 27.16
N VAL A 97 -59.43 22.85 25.86
CA VAL A 97 -60.59 23.13 24.96
C VAL A 97 -60.14 23.57 23.54
N SER A 98 -60.96 23.24 22.56
CA SER A 98 -60.81 23.24 21.09
C SER A 98 -60.22 24.46 20.35
N GLY A 99 -59.56 24.18 19.22
CA GLY A 99 -59.45 25.01 18.01
C GLY A 99 -59.59 24.15 16.74
N ILE A 100 -60.13 24.68 15.64
CA ILE A 100 -60.58 23.92 14.45
C ILE A 100 -59.52 23.94 13.32
N PRO A 101 -59.30 22.82 12.58
CA PRO A 101 -58.31 22.75 11.49
C PRO A 101 -58.75 23.40 10.17
N ALA A 102 -57.77 23.82 9.37
CA ALA A 102 -57.94 24.32 8.00
C ALA A 102 -57.16 23.47 6.98
N GLN A 103 -57.60 23.46 5.71
CA GLN A 103 -57.14 22.55 4.65
C GLN A 103 -56.02 23.12 3.76
N PRO A 104 -55.27 22.26 3.02
CA PRO A 104 -54.17 22.68 2.16
C PRO A 104 -54.65 23.38 0.87
N VAL A 105 -53.79 24.22 0.30
CA VAL A 105 -54.02 24.93 -0.98
C VAL A 105 -52.93 24.53 -1.98
N SER A 106 -53.33 24.25 -3.22
CA SER A 106 -52.43 23.84 -4.31
C SER A 106 -51.77 25.03 -5.01
N GLY A 107 -50.52 24.86 -5.47
CA GLY A 107 -49.78 25.80 -6.30
C GLY A 107 -49.42 25.19 -7.65
N VAL A 108 -49.71 25.90 -8.74
CA VAL A 108 -49.50 25.45 -10.14
C VAL A 108 -48.09 25.83 -10.62
N PRO A 109 -47.39 24.98 -11.41
CA PRO A 109 -45.99 25.22 -11.78
C PRO A 109 -45.81 26.34 -12.82
N ALA A 110 -44.69 27.06 -12.71
CA ALA A 110 -44.24 28.04 -13.71
C ALA A 110 -43.42 27.37 -14.83
N GLN A 111 -43.65 27.79 -16.08
CA GLN A 111 -42.88 27.35 -17.26
C GLN A 111 -41.66 28.24 -17.53
N PRO A 112 -40.63 27.75 -18.26
CA PRO A 112 -39.42 28.51 -18.55
C PRO A 112 -39.67 29.66 -19.53
N VAL A 113 -39.13 30.84 -19.24
CA VAL A 113 -39.14 31.99 -20.15
C VAL A 113 -37.89 31.91 -21.05
N SER A 114 -38.10 31.84 -22.36
CA SER A 114 -37.00 31.86 -23.35
C SER A 114 -36.44 33.27 -23.53
N GLY A 115 -35.15 33.46 -23.29
CA GLY A 115 -34.45 34.72 -23.50
C GLY A 115 -34.02 34.91 -24.96
N VAL A 116 -34.53 35.94 -25.62
CA VAL A 116 -34.08 36.36 -26.96
C VAL A 116 -32.70 37.02 -26.87
N PRO A 117 -31.76 36.80 -27.83
CA PRO A 117 -30.45 37.43 -27.80
C PRO A 117 -30.54 38.95 -27.95
N ALA A 118 -29.88 39.69 -27.05
CA ALA A 118 -29.67 41.12 -27.23
C ALA A 118 -28.64 41.36 -28.35
N GLN A 119 -28.96 42.23 -29.31
CA GLN A 119 -27.96 42.77 -30.23
C GLN A 119 -27.04 43.78 -29.50
N PRO A 120 -25.81 44.00 -29.97
CA PRO A 120 -24.85 44.84 -29.27
C PRO A 120 -25.20 46.34 -29.41
N ASP A 121 -25.39 47.00 -28.28
CA ASP A 121 -25.43 48.47 -28.23
C ASP A 121 -24.06 49.06 -28.61
N ALA A 122 -24.10 50.09 -29.44
CA ALA A 122 -22.91 50.77 -29.93
C ALA A 122 -22.53 51.96 -29.03
N GLY A 123 -21.24 52.05 -28.68
CA GLY A 123 -20.62 53.28 -28.20
C GLY A 123 -20.61 53.50 -26.69
N THR A 124 -19.54 53.05 -26.03
CA THR A 124 -18.62 53.95 -25.31
C THR A 124 -17.28 53.23 -25.16
N GLU A 125 -16.24 53.74 -25.80
CA GLU A 125 -14.90 53.14 -25.75
C GLU A 125 -14.20 53.53 -24.43
N PRO A 126 -13.73 52.59 -23.60
CA PRO A 126 -12.97 52.91 -22.39
C PRO A 126 -11.55 53.40 -22.75
N PRO A 127 -10.93 54.29 -21.95
CA PRO A 127 -9.64 54.86 -22.29
C PRO A 127 -8.53 53.79 -22.38
N PRO A 128 -7.62 53.88 -23.37
CA PRO A 128 -6.57 52.90 -23.56
C PRO A 128 -5.54 52.98 -22.43
N GLY A 129 -5.36 51.88 -21.70
CA GLY A 129 -4.34 51.78 -20.65
C GLY A 129 -4.61 50.74 -19.55
N GLN A 130 -5.87 50.35 -19.33
CA GLN A 130 -6.21 49.31 -18.35
C GLN A 130 -6.61 48.02 -19.05
N LYS A 131 -5.70 47.05 -19.09
CA LYS A 131 -6.06 45.64 -19.30
C LYS A 131 -7.09 45.28 -18.23
N ARG A 132 -8.33 44.95 -18.61
CA ARG A 132 -9.24 44.23 -17.71
C ARG A 132 -8.50 42.96 -17.29
N ARG A 133 -8.08 42.90 -16.03
CA ARG A 133 -7.45 41.70 -15.47
C ARG A 133 -8.52 40.63 -15.48
N ALA A 134 -8.47 39.74 -16.47
CA ALA A 134 -9.36 38.59 -16.54
C ALA A 134 -9.31 37.86 -15.20
N VAL A 135 -10.44 37.26 -14.80
CA VAL A 135 -10.44 36.34 -13.65
C VAL A 135 -9.29 35.37 -13.88
N PRO A 136 -8.31 35.27 -12.97
CA PRO A 136 -7.20 34.33 -13.17
C PRO A 136 -7.82 32.95 -13.31
N ALA A 137 -7.62 32.33 -14.47
CA ALA A 137 -8.09 30.98 -14.72
C ALA A 137 -7.51 30.08 -13.61
N ASP A 138 -8.28 29.07 -13.18
CA ASP A 138 -7.83 28.21 -12.09
C ASP A 138 -6.43 27.68 -12.44
N PRO A 139 -5.39 27.90 -11.61
CA PRO A 139 -4.03 27.50 -11.94
C PRO A 139 -3.93 25.98 -12.19
N GLU A 140 -4.81 25.18 -11.59
CA GLU A 140 -4.88 23.73 -11.79
C GLU A 140 -5.47 23.38 -13.17
N GLN A 141 -6.52 24.08 -13.61
CA GLN A 141 -7.10 23.91 -14.96
C GLN A 141 -6.15 24.45 -16.03
N THR A 142 -5.49 25.57 -15.75
CA THR A 142 -4.49 26.20 -16.62
C THR A 142 -3.31 25.26 -16.84
N LEU A 143 -2.83 24.59 -15.79
CA LEU A 143 -1.78 23.57 -15.90
C LEU A 143 -2.28 22.28 -16.58
N ALA A 144 -3.55 21.90 -16.42
CA ALA A 144 -4.14 20.74 -17.09
C ALA A 144 -4.41 20.97 -18.58
N ALA A 145 -4.58 22.23 -19.00
CA ALA A 145 -4.72 22.64 -20.40
C ALA A 145 -3.38 22.95 -21.10
N LEU A 146 -2.26 22.88 -20.36
CA LEU A 146 -0.93 23.20 -20.88
C LEU A 146 -0.51 22.22 -21.96
N ARG A 147 -0.15 22.73 -23.14
CA ARG A 147 0.44 21.93 -24.22
C ARG A 147 1.94 21.77 -24.01
N TRP A 148 2.42 20.57 -24.29
CA TRP A 148 3.80 20.16 -24.12
C TRP A 148 4.17 19.11 -25.18
N ARG A 149 5.46 18.81 -25.32
CA ARG A 149 5.98 17.74 -26.19
C ARG A 149 7.11 16.99 -25.49
N LEU A 150 7.47 15.80 -25.97
CA LEU A 150 8.72 15.14 -25.57
C LEU A 150 9.85 15.60 -26.49
N HIS A 151 10.96 16.05 -25.90
CA HIS A 151 12.21 16.25 -26.63
C HIS A 151 12.74 14.90 -27.16
N PRO A 152 13.03 14.74 -28.46
CA PRO A 152 13.24 13.43 -29.08
C PRO A 152 14.49 12.69 -28.59
N GLU A 153 15.51 13.37 -28.07
CA GLU A 153 16.73 12.69 -27.59
C GLU A 153 16.77 12.45 -26.07
N SER A 154 16.03 13.24 -25.29
CA SER A 154 16.13 13.25 -23.81
C SER A 154 14.86 12.79 -23.12
N LEU A 155 13.75 12.62 -23.86
CA LEU A 155 12.44 12.22 -23.34
C LEU A 155 12.03 13.04 -22.10
N ARG A 156 12.36 14.33 -22.14
CA ARG A 156 11.93 15.36 -21.19
C ARG A 156 10.79 16.15 -21.81
N GLU A 157 9.85 16.55 -20.96
CA GLU A 157 8.69 17.35 -21.32
C GLU A 157 9.11 18.81 -21.54
N GLU A 158 8.88 19.33 -22.74
CA GLU A 158 9.13 20.72 -23.13
C GLU A 158 7.83 21.51 -23.23
N THR A 159 7.86 22.77 -22.80
CA THR A 159 6.74 23.71 -22.79
C THR A 159 7.17 25.08 -23.30
N ASP A 160 6.42 25.67 -24.25
CA ASP A 160 6.85 26.89 -24.94
C ASP A 160 6.59 28.20 -24.15
N ASP A 161 5.93 28.15 -22.98
CA ASP A 161 5.56 29.34 -22.18
C ASP A 161 5.97 29.21 -20.69
N PRO A 162 7.15 29.72 -20.29
CA PRO A 162 7.60 29.75 -18.90
C PRO A 162 6.92 30.84 -18.05
N GLU A 163 6.35 31.89 -18.64
CA GLU A 163 5.67 32.94 -17.86
C GLU A 163 4.28 32.47 -17.40
N LEU A 164 3.59 31.68 -18.22
CA LEU A 164 2.39 30.95 -17.82
C LEU A 164 2.69 29.99 -16.67
N LEU A 165 3.81 29.26 -16.71
CA LEU A 165 4.24 28.39 -15.60
C LEU A 165 4.49 29.19 -14.30
N ARG A 166 5.15 30.34 -14.36
CA ARG A 166 5.32 31.22 -13.17
C ARG A 166 3.98 31.74 -12.64
N THR A 167 3.08 32.15 -13.54
CA THR A 167 1.71 32.60 -13.20
C THR A 167 0.91 31.49 -12.51
N VAL A 168 1.02 30.24 -13.00
CA VAL A 168 0.43 29.05 -12.36
C VAL A 168 1.05 28.81 -10.98
N ARG A 169 2.37 28.92 -10.81
CA ARG A 169 3.04 28.76 -9.50
C ARG A 169 2.53 29.76 -8.46
N GLU A 170 2.37 31.03 -8.85
CA GLU A 170 1.79 32.07 -7.98
C GLU A 170 0.34 31.72 -7.57
N GLY A 171 -0.49 31.26 -8.52
CA GLY A 171 -1.85 30.81 -8.22
C GLY A 171 -1.90 29.59 -7.30
N LEU A 172 -0.99 28.62 -7.47
CA LEU A 172 -0.88 27.45 -6.59
C LEU A 172 -0.41 27.84 -5.18
N ASN A 173 0.50 28.81 -5.04
CA ASN A 173 0.88 29.36 -3.74
C ASN A 173 -0.33 29.96 -3.01
N ALA A 174 -1.09 30.84 -3.68
CA ALA A 174 -2.26 31.48 -3.06
C ALA A 174 -3.35 30.47 -2.66
N LYS A 175 -3.47 29.33 -3.38
CA LYS A 175 -4.32 28.20 -2.98
C LYS A 175 -3.75 27.39 -1.81
N LEU A 176 -2.42 27.26 -1.70
CA LEU A 176 -1.75 26.53 -0.60
C LEU A 176 -1.86 27.26 0.74
N ASP A 177 -1.77 28.58 0.74
CA ASP A 177 -1.86 29.42 1.95
C ASP A 177 -3.20 29.26 2.67
N VAL A 178 -4.27 28.93 1.94
CA VAL A 178 -5.63 28.67 2.47
C VAL A 178 -5.99 27.18 2.58
N ALA A 179 -5.13 26.27 2.11
CA ALA A 179 -5.41 24.84 2.15
C ALA A 179 -5.21 24.28 3.57
N LEU A 180 -6.30 23.82 4.21
CA LEU A 180 -6.29 23.32 5.59
C LEU A 180 -6.17 21.80 5.70
N ASP A 181 -6.64 21.04 4.71
CA ASP A 181 -6.69 19.57 4.75
C ASP A 181 -5.54 18.91 3.96
N ASN A 182 -5.22 17.66 4.33
CA ASN A 182 -4.12 16.89 3.72
C ASN A 182 -4.36 16.60 2.23
N ARG A 183 -5.61 16.43 1.79
CA ARG A 183 -5.96 16.08 0.40
C ARG A 183 -5.76 17.27 -0.54
N SER A 184 -6.13 18.48 -0.11
CA SER A 184 -5.84 19.72 -0.83
C SER A 184 -4.35 20.04 -0.83
N ARG A 185 -3.65 19.96 0.31
CA ARG A 185 -2.20 20.20 0.37
C ARG A 185 -1.41 19.23 -0.49
N ALA A 186 -1.67 17.92 -0.38
CA ALA A 186 -1.04 16.89 -1.22
C ALA A 186 -1.24 17.17 -2.71
N ARG A 187 -2.46 17.51 -3.13
CA ARG A 187 -2.75 17.85 -4.53
C ARG A 187 -1.98 19.08 -4.98
N LEU A 188 -2.10 20.20 -4.26
CA LEU A 188 -1.53 21.48 -4.68
C LEU A 188 0.01 21.50 -4.66
N LEU A 189 0.65 20.92 -3.64
CA LEU A 189 2.12 20.75 -3.61
C LEU A 189 2.59 19.83 -4.74
N SER A 190 1.86 18.74 -5.02
CA SER A 190 2.17 17.84 -6.12
C SER A 190 2.09 18.53 -7.50
N LEU A 191 1.21 19.53 -7.65
CA LEU A 191 1.17 20.39 -8.85
C LEU A 191 2.29 21.43 -8.86
N ARG A 192 2.61 22.05 -7.72
CA ARG A 192 3.69 23.04 -7.61
C ARG A 192 5.05 22.42 -7.92
N ALA A 193 5.29 21.18 -7.47
CA ALA A 193 6.46 20.39 -7.84
C ALA A 193 6.59 20.16 -9.35
N VAL A 194 5.49 19.87 -10.06
CA VAL A 194 5.49 19.72 -11.53
C VAL A 194 5.86 21.04 -12.20
N VAL A 195 5.31 22.17 -11.74
CA VAL A 195 5.61 23.49 -12.30
C VAL A 195 7.07 23.90 -12.04
N SER A 196 7.57 23.75 -10.82
CA SER A 196 8.97 24.02 -10.48
C SER A 196 9.93 23.09 -11.25
N ARG A 197 9.56 21.82 -11.48
CA ARG A 197 10.32 20.90 -12.35
C ARG A 197 10.47 21.43 -13.77
N LEU A 198 9.37 21.87 -14.38
CA LEU A 198 9.34 22.39 -15.76
C LEU A 198 10.09 23.74 -15.88
N LEU A 199 10.09 24.56 -14.82
CA LEU A 199 10.88 25.80 -14.73
C LEU A 199 12.38 25.55 -14.50
N GLY A 200 12.79 24.33 -14.16
CA GLY A 200 14.19 23.98 -13.82
C GLY A 200 14.56 24.14 -12.34
N ASP A 201 13.62 24.57 -11.50
CA ASP A 201 13.79 24.78 -10.05
C ASP A 201 13.72 23.44 -9.29
N LEU A 202 14.69 22.55 -9.57
CA LEU A 202 14.68 21.14 -9.15
C LEU A 202 14.87 20.91 -7.63
N ALA A 203 15.35 21.90 -6.88
CA ALA A 203 15.45 21.81 -5.41
C ALA A 203 14.05 21.92 -4.79
N ASP A 204 13.40 23.07 -4.98
CA ASP A 204 12.03 23.37 -4.60
C ASP A 204 11.06 22.27 -5.03
N ALA A 205 11.22 21.76 -6.26
CA ALA A 205 10.39 20.68 -6.81
C ALA A 205 10.54 19.34 -6.04
N VAL A 206 11.72 19.02 -5.51
CA VAL A 206 11.91 17.80 -4.70
C VAL A 206 11.25 17.97 -3.33
N ASP A 207 11.42 19.12 -2.69
CA ASP A 207 10.89 19.34 -1.33
C ASP A 207 9.36 19.48 -1.34
N ASP A 208 8.79 20.14 -2.36
CA ASP A 208 7.34 20.12 -2.63
C ASP A 208 6.82 18.69 -2.87
N ALA A 209 7.51 17.90 -3.70
CA ALA A 209 7.06 16.55 -4.04
C ALA A 209 7.16 15.57 -2.86
N ARG A 210 8.17 15.71 -2.00
CA ARG A 210 8.30 14.98 -0.74
C ARG A 210 7.16 15.32 0.23
N LEU A 211 6.92 16.62 0.46
CA LEU A 211 5.85 17.07 1.35
C LEU A 211 4.46 16.67 0.80
N ALA A 212 4.27 16.73 -0.52
CA ALA A 212 3.08 16.24 -1.19
C ALA A 212 2.85 14.74 -0.98
N LEU A 213 3.91 13.92 -1.03
CA LEU A 213 3.84 12.48 -0.77
C LEU A 213 3.48 12.20 0.69
N THR A 214 4.10 12.88 1.66
CA THR A 214 3.75 12.73 3.09
C THR A 214 2.28 13.08 3.36
N TYR A 215 1.76 14.17 2.78
CA TYR A 215 0.33 14.48 2.90
C TYR A 215 -0.56 13.48 2.15
N ALA A 216 -0.11 12.91 1.02
CA ALA A 216 -0.87 11.91 0.27
C ALA A 216 -0.99 10.59 1.06
N GLU A 217 0.11 10.10 1.61
CA GLU A 217 0.14 8.90 2.46
C GLU A 217 -0.74 9.07 3.70
N ALA A 218 -0.73 10.27 4.31
CA ALA A 218 -1.64 10.66 5.38
C ALA A 218 -3.13 10.78 4.97
N THR A 219 -3.50 10.56 3.69
CA THR A 219 -4.90 10.41 3.25
C THR A 219 -5.34 8.97 3.00
N GLY A 220 -4.42 8.01 2.92
CA GLY A 220 -4.73 6.60 2.64
C GLY A 220 -5.27 6.28 1.23
N GLU A 221 -5.59 7.27 0.40
CA GLU A 221 -6.07 7.06 -0.98
C GLU A 221 -4.91 6.62 -1.89
N LEU A 222 -4.87 5.33 -2.29
CA LEU A 222 -3.79 4.73 -3.08
C LEU A 222 -3.51 5.53 -4.36
N ARG A 223 -4.56 5.96 -5.08
CA ARG A 223 -4.39 6.79 -6.29
C ARG A 223 -3.62 8.07 -5.98
N ARG A 224 -3.91 8.78 -4.88
CA ARG A 224 -3.20 10.04 -4.55
C ARG A 224 -1.75 9.77 -4.20
N THR A 225 -1.49 8.75 -3.39
CA THR A 225 -0.16 8.31 -3.00
C THR A 225 0.68 7.93 -4.23
N ALA A 226 0.12 7.16 -5.18
CA ALA A 226 0.79 6.81 -6.43
C ALA A 226 1.09 8.04 -7.32
N LEU A 227 0.12 8.95 -7.49
CA LEU A 227 0.31 10.19 -8.27
C LEU A 227 1.42 11.08 -7.66
N ALA A 228 1.46 11.23 -6.34
CA ALA A 228 2.49 12.03 -5.66
C ALA A 228 3.87 11.37 -5.72
N ARG A 229 3.95 10.06 -5.47
CA ARG A 229 5.17 9.25 -5.51
C ARG A 229 5.81 9.25 -6.91
N ALA A 230 5.00 9.10 -7.95
CA ALA A 230 5.47 9.17 -9.34
C ALA A 230 5.96 10.57 -9.71
N ARG A 231 5.28 11.64 -9.30
CA ARG A 231 5.78 13.01 -9.54
C ARG A 231 7.11 13.27 -8.84
N LEU A 232 7.31 12.79 -7.61
CA LEU A 232 8.62 12.84 -6.95
C LEU A 232 9.68 12.10 -7.80
N ALA A 233 9.36 10.90 -8.30
CA ALA A 233 10.25 10.16 -9.20
C ALA A 233 10.62 10.93 -10.48
N HIS A 234 9.71 11.74 -11.06
CA HIS A 234 10.05 12.60 -12.21
C HIS A 234 11.07 13.69 -11.86
N VAL A 235 10.94 14.34 -10.70
CA VAL A 235 11.91 15.37 -10.29
C VAL A 235 13.28 14.73 -10.06
N LEU A 236 13.33 13.58 -9.39
CA LEU A 236 14.56 12.84 -9.12
C LEU A 236 15.19 12.29 -10.42
N ARG A 237 14.39 11.81 -11.39
CA ARG A 237 14.85 11.49 -12.76
C ARG A 237 15.54 12.69 -13.42
N TRP A 238 14.93 13.88 -13.33
CA TRP A 238 15.51 15.10 -13.90
C TRP A 238 16.79 15.55 -13.18
N ARG A 239 16.89 15.32 -11.86
CA ARG A 239 18.08 15.56 -11.01
C ARG A 239 19.18 14.48 -11.12
N GLY A 240 18.91 13.34 -11.73
CA GLY A 240 19.85 12.21 -11.87
C GLY A 240 19.90 11.23 -10.69
N GLU A 241 18.99 11.33 -9.71
CA GLU A 241 18.87 10.39 -8.57
C GLU A 241 18.10 9.12 -8.97
N PHE A 242 18.57 8.47 -10.04
CA PHE A 242 17.79 7.46 -10.73
C PHE A 242 17.46 6.22 -9.88
N THR A 243 18.34 5.79 -8.98
CA THR A 243 18.09 4.65 -8.08
C THR A 243 16.85 4.86 -7.21
N GLU A 244 16.61 6.09 -6.76
CA GLU A 244 15.43 6.45 -5.97
C GLU A 244 14.21 6.69 -6.88
N ALA A 245 14.39 7.27 -8.07
CA ALA A 245 13.32 7.39 -9.05
C ALA A 245 12.76 6.03 -9.46
N ASP A 246 13.63 5.07 -9.82
CA ASP A 246 13.26 3.68 -10.15
C ASP A 246 12.47 3.02 -9.01
N ARG A 247 12.94 3.15 -7.75
CA ARG A 247 12.26 2.64 -6.56
C ARG A 247 10.87 3.23 -6.41
N LEU A 248 10.74 4.55 -6.51
CA LEU A 248 9.45 5.24 -6.37
C LEU A 248 8.48 4.92 -7.52
N PHE A 249 8.95 4.70 -8.76
CA PHE A 249 8.09 4.20 -9.84
C PHE A 249 7.59 2.76 -9.54
N ALA A 250 8.47 1.88 -9.06
CA ALA A 250 8.12 0.50 -8.70
C ALA A 250 7.19 0.39 -7.48
N GLU A 251 7.30 1.32 -6.52
CA GLU A 251 6.36 1.50 -5.41
C GLU A 251 5.03 2.14 -5.83
N ALA A 252 5.03 3.08 -6.79
CA ALA A 252 3.83 3.77 -7.23
C ALA A 252 2.89 2.88 -8.07
N ASN A 253 3.44 1.90 -8.79
CA ASN A 253 2.66 1.01 -9.65
C ASN A 253 2.05 -0.16 -8.86
N SER A 254 0.83 0.07 -8.35
CA SER A 254 -0.04 -1.00 -7.82
C SER A 254 -0.99 -1.51 -8.92
N PRO A 255 -1.25 -2.82 -9.00
CA PRO A 255 -2.25 -3.37 -9.92
C PRO A 255 -3.68 -2.95 -9.59
N GLU A 256 -3.96 -2.41 -8.38
CA GLU A 256 -5.29 -1.87 -8.06
C GLU A 256 -5.60 -0.55 -8.77
N LEU A 257 -4.60 0.16 -9.32
CA LEU A 257 -4.79 1.46 -9.98
C LEU A 257 -5.48 1.36 -11.35
N PRO A 258 -6.15 2.45 -11.83
CA PRO A 258 -6.79 2.43 -13.14
C PRO A 258 -5.74 2.33 -14.26
N ASP A 259 -6.05 1.59 -15.33
CA ASP A 259 -5.08 1.27 -16.38
C ASP A 259 -4.52 2.49 -17.11
N ARG A 260 -5.29 3.59 -17.22
CA ARG A 260 -4.79 4.87 -17.73
C ARG A 260 -3.66 5.46 -16.90
N LEU A 261 -3.71 5.30 -15.57
CA LEU A 261 -2.62 5.73 -14.68
C LEU A 261 -1.47 4.71 -14.71
N ARG A 262 -1.76 3.40 -14.69
CA ARG A 262 -0.71 2.36 -14.78
C ARG A 262 0.10 2.47 -16.07
N ALA A 263 -0.55 2.79 -17.19
CA ALA A 263 0.10 3.05 -18.47
C ALA A 263 1.05 4.26 -18.41
N ALA A 264 0.62 5.37 -17.80
CA ALA A 264 1.49 6.52 -17.58
C ALA A 264 2.69 6.17 -16.67
N LEU A 265 2.46 5.48 -15.54
CA LEU A 265 3.54 5.02 -14.65
C LEU A 265 4.58 4.16 -15.38
N HIS A 266 4.12 3.26 -16.27
CA HIS A 266 5.00 2.49 -17.14
C HIS A 266 5.73 3.36 -18.18
N GLU A 267 5.04 4.29 -18.85
CA GLU A 267 5.67 5.23 -19.78
C GLU A 267 6.84 5.97 -19.10
N HIS A 268 6.63 6.47 -17.88
CA HIS A 268 7.62 7.26 -17.15
C HIS A 268 8.77 6.43 -16.56
N ALA A 269 8.48 5.23 -16.07
CA ALA A 269 9.51 4.26 -15.69
C ALA A 269 10.37 3.90 -16.92
N GLY A 270 9.75 3.72 -18.10
CA GLY A 270 10.45 3.50 -19.36
C GLY A 270 11.39 4.66 -19.74
N ARG A 271 10.95 5.91 -19.60
CA ARG A 271 11.81 7.11 -19.79
C ARG A 271 12.97 7.13 -18.79
N CYS A 272 12.75 6.75 -17.53
CA CYS A 272 13.80 6.66 -16.51
C CYS A 272 14.85 5.59 -16.83
N CYS A 273 14.41 4.43 -17.35
CA CYS A 273 15.31 3.38 -17.84
C CYS A 273 16.10 3.82 -19.07
N TYR A 274 15.45 4.57 -19.98
CA TYR A 274 16.10 5.16 -21.16
C TYR A 274 17.22 6.12 -20.77
N ASP A 275 16.98 7.06 -19.84
CA ASP A 275 18.01 8.01 -19.38
C ASP A 275 19.29 7.27 -18.94
N GLN A 276 19.10 6.20 -18.17
CA GLN A 276 20.13 5.31 -17.62
C GLN A 276 20.75 4.34 -18.63
N GLY A 277 20.28 4.30 -19.88
CA GLY A 277 20.79 3.38 -20.91
C GLY A 277 20.35 1.92 -20.76
N ARG A 278 19.36 1.61 -19.91
CA ARG A 278 18.75 0.27 -19.81
C ARG A 278 17.64 0.13 -20.84
N LEU A 279 18.02 -0.01 -22.11
CA LEU A 279 17.08 0.15 -23.22
C LEU A 279 16.11 -1.04 -23.36
N ILE A 280 16.51 -2.26 -22.95
CA ILE A 280 15.58 -3.40 -22.90
C ILE A 280 14.50 -3.18 -21.83
N GLU A 281 14.89 -2.70 -20.64
CA GLU A 281 13.97 -2.37 -19.54
C GLU A 281 13.01 -1.23 -19.94
N ALA A 282 13.53 -0.24 -20.67
CA ALA A 282 12.74 0.83 -21.26
C ALA A 282 11.69 0.31 -22.27
N CYS A 283 12.11 -0.52 -23.24
CA CYS A 283 11.20 -1.14 -24.21
C CYS A 283 10.09 -1.96 -23.54
N HIS A 284 10.41 -2.78 -22.55
CA HIS A 284 9.42 -3.59 -21.84
C HIS A 284 8.40 -2.73 -21.08
N HIS A 285 8.83 -1.63 -20.48
CA HIS A 285 7.91 -0.65 -19.88
C HIS A 285 7.03 0.07 -20.93
N PHE A 286 7.57 0.41 -22.10
CA PHE A 286 6.78 0.99 -23.19
C PHE A 286 5.76 0.00 -23.78
N GLU A 287 6.10 -1.29 -23.85
CA GLU A 287 5.18 -2.37 -24.23
C GLU A 287 4.03 -2.50 -23.23
N LEU A 288 4.33 -2.62 -21.93
CA LEU A 288 3.30 -2.68 -20.86
C LEU A 288 2.39 -1.44 -20.85
N ALA A 289 2.94 -0.24 -21.09
CA ALA A 289 2.14 0.98 -21.20
C ALA A 289 1.14 0.92 -22.36
N LEU A 290 1.58 0.39 -23.51
CA LEU A 290 0.72 0.21 -24.68
C LEU A 290 -0.31 -0.90 -24.45
N ASP A 291 0.04 -2.04 -23.88
CA ASP A 291 -0.91 -3.16 -23.75
C ASP A 291 -2.10 -2.85 -22.82
N LEU A 292 -1.91 -1.91 -21.88
CA LEU A 292 -2.97 -1.36 -21.04
C LEU A 292 -3.93 -0.39 -21.77
N ARG A 293 -3.48 0.33 -22.81
CA ARG A 293 -4.18 1.55 -23.31
C ARG A 293 -4.13 1.83 -24.82
N ARG A 294 -3.37 1.09 -25.63
CA ARG A 294 -3.00 1.42 -27.04
C ARG A 294 -4.16 1.84 -27.95
N ALA A 295 -5.32 1.19 -27.83
CA ALA A 295 -6.50 1.49 -28.65
C ALA A 295 -7.37 2.63 -28.09
N ALA A 296 -7.23 2.96 -26.80
CA ALA A 296 -8.01 3.96 -26.07
C ALA A 296 -7.25 5.27 -25.80
N ASP A 297 -5.99 5.37 -26.25
CA ASP A 297 -5.11 6.50 -25.95
C ASP A 297 -4.16 6.83 -27.12
N PRO A 298 -4.62 7.62 -28.12
CA PRO A 298 -3.79 8.04 -29.24
C PRO A 298 -2.61 8.94 -28.85
N GLU A 299 -2.73 9.66 -27.73
CA GLU A 299 -1.67 10.56 -27.25
C GLU A 299 -0.52 9.77 -26.63
N LEU A 300 -0.83 8.79 -25.75
CA LEU A 300 0.13 7.80 -25.28
C LEU A 300 0.84 7.12 -26.45
N LEU A 301 0.10 6.62 -27.44
CA LEU A 301 0.69 5.97 -28.62
C LEU A 301 1.67 6.89 -29.38
N ALA A 302 1.38 8.18 -29.48
CA ALA A 302 2.28 9.17 -30.08
C ALA A 302 3.55 9.39 -29.24
N ARG A 303 3.41 9.57 -27.91
CA ARG A 303 4.55 9.77 -27.00
C ARG A 303 5.44 8.53 -26.91
N THR A 304 4.86 7.34 -26.80
CA THR A 304 5.60 6.07 -26.78
C THR A 304 6.33 5.82 -28.10
N ARG A 305 5.80 6.29 -29.25
CA ARG A 305 6.53 6.26 -30.52
C ARG A 305 7.83 7.06 -30.46
N VAL A 306 7.76 8.32 -30.04
CA VAL A 306 8.96 9.18 -29.86
C VAL A 306 9.98 8.52 -28.92
N ALA A 307 9.50 7.89 -27.85
CA ALA A 307 10.35 7.17 -26.91
C ALA A 307 11.03 5.93 -27.52
N LEU A 308 10.31 5.15 -28.33
CA LEU A 308 10.87 3.98 -29.02
C LEU A 308 11.82 4.37 -30.16
N ASP A 309 11.55 5.46 -30.88
CA ASP A 309 12.47 6.02 -31.87
C ASP A 309 13.78 6.50 -31.22
N ALA A 310 13.70 7.14 -30.05
CA ALA A 310 14.86 7.53 -29.24
C ALA A 310 15.66 6.31 -28.75
N VAL A 311 14.98 5.28 -28.23
CA VAL A 311 15.60 3.99 -27.88
C VAL A 311 16.31 3.38 -29.09
N ALA A 312 15.67 3.34 -30.26
CA ALA A 312 16.25 2.79 -31.49
C ALA A 312 17.43 3.62 -32.02
N ALA A 313 17.46 4.93 -31.76
CA ALA A 313 18.63 5.79 -32.04
C ALA A 313 19.80 5.51 -31.09
N ARG A 314 19.53 5.39 -29.78
CA ARG A 314 20.56 5.16 -28.77
C ARG A 314 21.11 3.73 -28.82
N ALA A 315 20.27 2.72 -29.03
CA ALA A 315 20.68 1.31 -29.14
C ALA A 315 21.64 1.04 -30.30
N ARG A 316 21.51 1.79 -31.41
CA ARG A 316 22.44 1.73 -32.56
C ARG A 316 23.83 2.33 -32.28
N ARG A 317 23.99 3.09 -31.19
CA ARG A 317 25.25 3.71 -30.78
C ARG A 317 25.88 3.01 -29.58
N ASP A 318 25.10 2.81 -28.54
CA ASP A 318 25.57 2.46 -27.20
C ASP A 318 25.28 0.97 -26.87
N GLY A 319 24.56 0.25 -27.74
CA GLY A 319 23.97 -1.06 -27.47
C GLY A 319 22.69 -0.98 -26.62
N PHE A 320 22.07 -2.13 -26.33
CA PHE A 320 20.81 -2.19 -25.59
C PHE A 320 20.93 -2.07 -24.05
N GLY A 321 22.15 -2.05 -23.52
CA GLY A 321 22.41 -2.07 -22.08
C GLY A 321 22.23 -3.46 -21.45
N PRO A 322 22.07 -3.55 -20.12
CA PRO A 322 21.87 -4.81 -19.40
C PRO A 322 20.47 -5.40 -19.61
N TYR A 323 20.28 -6.64 -19.16
CA TYR A 323 18.96 -7.27 -19.07
C TYR A 323 18.02 -6.50 -18.12
N PRO A 324 16.69 -6.54 -18.34
CA PRO A 324 15.71 -5.92 -17.45
C PRO A 324 15.73 -6.49 -16.03
N ARG A 325 15.62 -5.62 -15.04
CA ARG A 325 15.59 -5.97 -13.62
C ARG A 325 14.18 -6.29 -13.14
N GLY A 326 14.07 -7.14 -12.13
CA GLY A 326 12.80 -7.47 -11.49
C GLY A 326 12.31 -6.35 -10.55
N ARG A 327 10.99 -6.25 -10.31
CA ARG A 327 10.44 -5.32 -9.30
C ARG A 327 11.07 -5.53 -7.92
N GLU A 328 11.30 -6.78 -7.55
CA GLU A 328 11.93 -7.18 -6.28
C GLU A 328 13.37 -6.65 -6.17
N GLU A 329 14.14 -6.69 -7.26
CA GLU A 329 15.50 -6.18 -7.35
C GLU A 329 15.54 -4.64 -7.26
N ILE A 330 14.65 -3.96 -7.98
CA ILE A 330 14.51 -2.49 -7.95
C ILE A 330 14.17 -2.01 -6.53
N LEU A 331 13.26 -2.70 -5.85
CA LEU A 331 12.88 -2.43 -4.46
C LEU A 331 13.90 -2.97 -3.44
N ARG A 332 14.96 -3.65 -3.88
CA ARG A 332 15.94 -4.38 -3.04
C ARG A 332 15.29 -5.28 -1.98
N THR A 333 14.12 -5.81 -2.32
CA THR A 333 13.42 -6.78 -1.47
C THR A 333 14.21 -8.09 -1.52
N PRO A 334 14.67 -8.63 -0.37
CA PRO A 334 15.32 -9.94 -0.35
C PRO A 334 14.38 -10.97 -0.98
N ARG A 335 14.84 -11.68 -2.02
CA ARG A 335 14.11 -12.86 -2.50
C ARG A 335 14.24 -13.92 -1.42
N PRO A 336 13.14 -14.31 -0.74
CA PRO A 336 13.23 -15.34 0.26
C PRO A 336 13.38 -16.72 -0.41
N PRO A 337 13.82 -17.74 0.32
CA PRO A 337 13.88 -19.10 -0.21
C PRO A 337 12.50 -19.58 -0.71
N VAL A 338 12.48 -20.28 -1.85
CA VAL A 338 11.25 -20.74 -2.50
C VAL A 338 11.00 -22.22 -2.14
N PRO A 339 9.79 -22.60 -1.69
CA PRO A 339 9.41 -23.99 -1.49
C PRO A 339 9.79 -24.89 -2.67
N THR A 340 10.61 -25.89 -2.40
CA THR A 340 11.14 -26.83 -3.41
C THR A 340 10.84 -28.25 -2.96
N TYR A 341 10.27 -29.05 -3.85
CA TYR A 341 9.91 -30.44 -3.57
C TYR A 341 10.96 -31.41 -4.10
N ASP A 342 11.15 -32.50 -3.37
CA ASP A 342 12.09 -33.57 -3.62
C ASP A 342 11.29 -34.87 -3.81
N GLU A 343 11.15 -35.29 -5.07
CA GLU A 343 10.32 -36.44 -5.46
C GLU A 343 10.90 -37.78 -4.98
N ASP A 344 12.22 -37.88 -4.81
CA ASP A 344 12.89 -39.08 -4.29
C ASP A 344 12.72 -39.23 -2.77
N LEU A 345 12.60 -38.11 -2.04
CA LEU A 345 12.49 -38.07 -0.58
C LEU A 345 11.06 -37.81 -0.04
N ASP A 346 10.06 -37.63 -0.92
CA ASP A 346 8.65 -37.29 -0.62
C ASP A 346 8.51 -36.05 0.29
N ARG A 347 9.42 -35.08 0.12
CA ARG A 347 9.61 -33.99 1.10
C ARG A 347 9.95 -32.64 0.48
N TRP A 348 9.74 -31.61 1.27
CA TRP A 348 9.96 -30.21 0.95
C TRP A 348 11.19 -29.66 1.66
N GLY A 349 11.94 -28.83 0.93
CA GLY A 349 12.95 -27.90 1.44
C GLY A 349 12.73 -26.53 0.80
N TYR A 350 13.77 -25.70 0.76
CA TYR A 350 13.73 -24.41 0.06
C TYR A 350 15.02 -24.12 -0.71
N ALA A 351 14.86 -23.52 -1.89
CA ALA A 351 15.96 -23.12 -2.77
C ALA A 351 16.09 -21.60 -2.91
N ASP A 352 17.28 -21.12 -3.26
CA ASP A 352 17.56 -19.72 -3.59
C ASP A 352 17.01 -19.31 -4.97
N ALA A 353 17.21 -18.05 -5.35
CA ALA A 353 16.80 -17.51 -6.65
C ALA A 353 17.55 -18.12 -7.86
N SER A 354 18.57 -18.96 -7.63
CA SER A 354 19.34 -19.70 -8.64
C SER A 354 18.94 -21.18 -8.72
N GLY A 355 18.09 -21.67 -7.82
CA GLY A 355 17.72 -23.08 -7.68
C GLY A 355 18.63 -23.91 -6.76
N ASN A 356 19.58 -23.29 -6.04
CA ASN A 356 20.40 -24.01 -5.07
C ASN A 356 19.60 -24.28 -3.79
N LEU A 357 19.57 -25.52 -3.29
CA LEU A 357 18.93 -25.83 -2.01
C LEU A 357 19.67 -25.13 -0.86
N VAL A 358 18.98 -24.24 -0.14
CA VAL A 358 19.53 -23.48 1.00
C VAL A 358 18.96 -23.95 2.35
N ILE A 359 17.80 -24.59 2.35
CA ILE A 359 17.19 -25.23 3.52
C ILE A 359 16.82 -26.66 3.13
N GLY A 360 17.31 -27.64 3.89
CA GLY A 360 17.22 -29.08 3.56
C GLY A 360 15.79 -29.63 3.44
N THR A 361 15.66 -30.75 2.72
CA THR A 361 14.40 -31.44 2.40
C THR A 361 13.87 -32.29 3.57
N ASP A 362 13.71 -31.65 4.73
CA ASP A 362 13.34 -32.24 6.02
C ASP A 362 11.83 -32.19 6.34
N TYR A 363 11.01 -31.56 5.49
CA TYR A 363 9.62 -31.20 5.84
C TYR A 363 8.58 -31.96 5.00
N ALA A 364 7.46 -32.33 5.62
CA ALA A 364 6.31 -32.90 4.92
C ALA A 364 5.38 -31.82 4.34
N GLU A 365 5.30 -30.65 4.98
CA GLU A 365 4.59 -29.47 4.46
C GLU A 365 5.38 -28.19 4.78
N VAL A 366 5.29 -27.21 3.88
CA VAL A 366 5.94 -25.90 3.99
C VAL A 366 5.00 -24.80 3.48
N GLN A 367 5.13 -23.59 4.03
CA GLN A 367 4.52 -22.39 3.47
C GLN A 367 5.56 -21.52 2.74
N PRO A 368 5.17 -20.74 1.72
CA PRO A 368 6.01 -19.69 1.17
C PRO A 368 6.42 -18.69 2.26
N PHE A 369 7.68 -18.27 2.24
CA PHE A 369 8.20 -17.26 3.14
C PHE A 369 7.44 -15.92 3.05
N ARG A 370 7.12 -15.34 4.20
CA ARG A 370 6.55 -13.99 4.36
C ARG A 370 7.32 -13.26 5.45
N GLU A 371 7.69 -12.01 5.19
CA GLU A 371 8.36 -11.13 6.17
C GLU A 371 9.66 -11.74 6.76
N GLY A 372 10.35 -12.59 5.98
CA GLY A 372 11.57 -13.30 6.40
C GLY A 372 11.36 -14.60 7.15
N MET A 373 10.10 -15.05 7.31
CA MET A 373 9.74 -16.24 8.10
C MET A 373 8.83 -17.21 7.32
N ALA A 374 8.90 -18.50 7.62
CA ALA A 374 8.01 -19.51 7.04
C ALA A 374 7.54 -20.54 8.05
N TRP A 375 6.30 -21.00 7.91
CA TRP A 375 5.77 -22.13 8.67
C TRP A 375 6.11 -23.45 7.97
N VAL A 376 6.60 -24.41 8.73
CA VAL A 376 7.01 -25.74 8.26
C VAL A 376 6.50 -26.84 9.18
N ARG A 377 6.28 -28.04 8.64
CA ARG A 377 5.86 -29.23 9.41
C ARG A 377 6.73 -30.43 9.05
N ARG A 378 7.34 -31.06 10.04
CA ARG A 378 8.15 -32.29 9.87
C ARG A 378 7.25 -33.54 9.73
N PRO A 379 7.70 -34.62 9.07
CA PRO A 379 6.91 -35.84 8.87
C PRO A 379 6.39 -36.49 10.16
N GLU A 380 7.15 -36.41 11.26
CA GLU A 380 6.79 -37.02 12.55
C GLU A 380 5.76 -36.18 13.33
N GLY A 381 5.41 -34.99 12.83
CA GLY A 381 4.66 -33.96 13.55
C GLY A 381 3.36 -33.55 12.89
N THR A 382 2.30 -33.40 13.69
CA THR A 382 1.03 -32.78 13.28
C THR A 382 0.94 -31.32 13.74
N ARG A 383 2.07 -30.61 13.82
CA ARG A 383 2.20 -29.23 14.34
C ARG A 383 3.21 -28.40 13.56
N TRP A 384 2.90 -27.13 13.36
CA TRP A 384 3.76 -26.19 12.66
C TRP A 384 4.88 -25.64 13.56
N ALA A 385 6.07 -25.52 13.00
CA ALA A 385 7.18 -24.75 13.51
C ALA A 385 7.41 -23.53 12.60
N LEU A 386 7.91 -22.42 13.14
CA LEU A 386 8.34 -21.26 12.34
C LEU A 386 9.85 -21.30 12.18
N ILE A 387 10.36 -21.07 10.97
CA ILE A 387 11.78 -20.88 10.66
C ILE A 387 12.03 -19.48 10.08
N ASP A 388 13.26 -18.99 10.23
CA ASP A 388 13.77 -17.85 9.45
C ASP A 388 14.39 -18.31 8.11
N ASP A 389 14.86 -17.34 7.33
CA ASP A 389 15.48 -17.51 6.01
C ASP A 389 16.79 -18.32 6.02
N SER A 390 17.41 -18.51 7.19
CA SER A 390 18.55 -19.43 7.40
C SER A 390 18.12 -20.87 7.73
N GLY A 391 16.82 -21.14 7.85
CA GLY A 391 16.26 -22.42 8.28
C GLY A 391 16.28 -22.63 9.80
N ARG A 392 16.71 -21.64 10.59
CA ARG A 392 16.75 -21.72 12.05
C ARG A 392 15.34 -21.59 12.62
N THR A 393 14.95 -22.53 13.46
CA THR A 393 13.62 -22.54 14.10
C THR A 393 13.47 -21.40 15.12
N LEU A 394 12.56 -20.47 14.81
CA LEU A 394 12.12 -19.39 15.69
C LEU A 394 11.05 -19.87 16.68
N ILE A 395 10.05 -20.61 16.19
CA ILE A 395 8.92 -21.12 16.98
C ILE A 395 8.90 -22.64 16.86
N GLN A 396 9.06 -23.33 17.98
CA GLN A 396 9.15 -24.79 18.04
C GLN A 396 7.77 -25.45 17.90
N ALA A 397 7.71 -26.62 17.24
CA ALA A 397 6.45 -27.35 16.99
C ALA A 397 5.75 -27.85 18.28
N ASN A 398 6.48 -27.94 19.39
CA ASN A 398 5.92 -28.27 20.71
C ASN A 398 5.04 -27.15 21.30
N ASN A 399 5.08 -25.93 20.75
CA ASN A 399 4.13 -24.86 21.09
C ASN A 399 2.69 -25.18 20.65
N GLY A 400 2.49 -26.18 19.78
CA GLY A 400 1.20 -26.88 19.68
C GLY A 400 0.20 -26.37 18.65
N TYR A 401 0.57 -25.43 17.77
CA TYR A 401 -0.28 -24.94 16.68
C TYR A 401 -0.52 -26.01 15.59
N ARG A 402 -1.80 -26.35 15.35
CA ARG A 402 -2.25 -27.26 14.28
C ARG A 402 -2.43 -26.56 12.94
N SER A 403 -2.81 -25.29 12.97
CA SER A 403 -2.94 -24.42 11.80
C SER A 403 -2.30 -23.07 12.08
N ALA A 404 -1.64 -22.51 11.07
CA ALA A 404 -1.03 -21.20 11.12
C ALA A 404 -1.16 -20.50 9.77
N GLY A 405 -1.54 -19.23 9.78
CA GLY A 405 -1.43 -18.33 8.64
C GLY A 405 -0.03 -17.72 8.60
N SER A 406 0.45 -17.40 7.40
CA SER A 406 1.73 -16.71 7.22
C SER A 406 1.72 -15.32 7.87
N PHE A 407 2.89 -14.81 8.25
CA PHE A 407 3.03 -13.47 8.83
C PHE A 407 2.56 -12.37 7.86
N SER A 408 1.88 -11.37 8.42
CA SER A 408 1.37 -10.19 7.72
C SER A 408 1.34 -9.01 8.70
N GLU A 409 2.04 -7.93 8.36
CA GLU A 409 2.28 -6.77 9.23
C GLU A 409 2.91 -7.14 10.59
N GLY A 410 3.78 -8.15 10.65
CA GLY A 410 4.46 -8.60 11.86
C GLY A 410 3.60 -9.42 12.83
N LEU A 411 2.39 -9.84 12.42
CA LEU A 411 1.53 -10.76 13.18
C LEU A 411 1.20 -12.00 12.35
N ALA A 412 1.04 -13.14 13.00
CA ALA A 412 0.53 -14.38 12.41
C ALA A 412 -0.70 -14.90 13.16
N TRP A 413 -1.73 -15.31 12.41
CA TRP A 413 -2.88 -16.02 12.97
C TRP A 413 -2.54 -17.48 13.20
N VAL A 414 -2.79 -18.02 14.40
CA VAL A 414 -2.51 -19.42 14.75
C VAL A 414 -3.68 -20.05 15.51
N SER A 415 -3.79 -21.38 15.43
CA SER A 415 -4.81 -22.17 16.12
C SER A 415 -4.24 -23.48 16.67
N MET A 416 -4.54 -23.76 17.94
CA MET A 416 -4.21 -25.01 18.64
C MET A 416 -5.11 -26.18 18.21
N ASP A 417 -6.33 -25.87 17.78
CA ASP A 417 -7.38 -26.81 17.42
C ASP A 417 -7.42 -27.07 15.90
N GLY A 418 -6.91 -26.11 15.11
CA GLY A 418 -6.66 -26.20 13.67
C GLY A 418 -7.82 -25.74 12.79
N THR A 419 -9.04 -25.72 13.31
CA THR A 419 -10.28 -25.45 12.57
C THR A 419 -11.06 -24.22 13.04
N GLY A 420 -10.58 -23.53 14.08
CA GLY A 420 -11.22 -22.36 14.69
C GLY A 420 -10.43 -21.91 15.91
N ASN A 421 -11.04 -21.11 16.79
CA ASN A 421 -10.42 -20.63 18.03
C ASN A 421 -9.08 -19.89 17.78
N TRP A 422 -9.04 -19.12 16.70
CA TRP A 422 -7.82 -18.44 16.23
C TRP A 422 -7.41 -17.31 17.18
N MET A 423 -6.09 -17.15 17.34
CA MET A 423 -5.40 -16.09 18.09
C MET A 423 -4.30 -15.47 17.20
N ALA A 424 -3.85 -14.24 17.46
CA ALA A 424 -2.71 -13.66 16.75
C ALA A 424 -1.47 -13.61 17.64
N ILE A 425 -0.33 -14.04 17.12
CA ILE A 425 0.99 -13.98 17.76
C ILE A 425 1.93 -13.01 17.03
N ASP A 426 2.90 -12.47 17.75
CA ASP A 426 4.06 -11.79 17.16
C ASP A 426 5.19 -12.77 16.78
N THR A 427 6.30 -12.23 16.27
CA THR A 427 7.50 -12.99 15.89
C THR A 427 8.26 -13.60 17.09
N SER A 428 7.92 -13.21 18.32
CA SER A 428 8.45 -13.74 19.58
C SER A 428 7.56 -14.83 20.19
N ASN A 429 6.51 -15.26 19.48
CA ASN A 429 5.46 -16.16 19.96
C ASN A 429 4.64 -15.62 21.15
N ILE A 430 4.57 -14.30 21.31
CA ILE A 430 3.71 -13.63 22.30
C ILE A 430 2.32 -13.48 21.68
N VAL A 431 1.27 -13.93 22.40
CA VAL A 431 -0.11 -13.73 21.98
C VAL A 431 -0.49 -12.26 22.13
N VAL A 432 -0.64 -11.56 21.00
CA VAL A 432 -1.04 -10.15 20.92
C VAL A 432 -2.57 -10.04 20.92
N ILE A 433 -3.25 -10.95 20.22
CA ILE A 433 -4.71 -11.01 20.17
C ILE A 433 -5.16 -12.37 20.73
N PRO A 434 -5.92 -12.42 21.84
CA PRO A 434 -6.38 -13.65 22.46
C PRO A 434 -7.19 -14.57 21.52
N PRO A 435 -7.23 -15.89 21.81
CA PRO A 435 -8.12 -16.81 21.10
C PRO A 435 -9.60 -16.44 21.24
N GLY A 436 -10.35 -16.58 20.15
CA GLY A 436 -11.81 -16.41 20.16
C GLY A 436 -12.51 -16.34 18.81
N PHE A 437 -11.78 -16.39 17.69
CA PHE A 437 -12.35 -16.25 16.34
C PHE A 437 -12.59 -17.60 15.66
N ASP A 438 -13.71 -17.76 14.97
CA ASP A 438 -14.06 -18.96 14.18
C ASP A 438 -13.14 -19.08 12.95
N ASP A 439 -12.82 -17.94 12.33
CA ASP A 439 -12.12 -17.83 11.05
C ASP A 439 -11.56 -16.40 10.89
N VAL A 440 -10.46 -16.24 10.16
CA VAL A 440 -9.62 -15.03 10.17
C VAL A 440 -8.93 -14.79 8.82
N ARG A 441 -8.61 -13.55 8.49
CA ARG A 441 -7.87 -13.15 7.28
C ARG A 441 -6.59 -12.39 7.63
N PRO A 442 -5.54 -12.40 6.78
CA PRO A 442 -4.29 -11.69 7.06
C PRO A 442 -4.49 -10.19 7.30
N PHE A 443 -3.62 -9.59 8.12
CA PHE A 443 -3.61 -8.15 8.34
C PHE A 443 -3.23 -7.39 7.08
N ARG A 444 -4.00 -6.36 6.75
CA ARG A 444 -3.78 -5.42 5.64
C ARG A 444 -4.21 -4.01 6.04
N ALA A 445 -3.39 -3.02 5.72
CA ALA A 445 -3.56 -1.61 6.09
C ALA A 445 -3.81 -1.35 7.60
N GLY A 446 -3.34 -2.24 8.48
CA GLY A 446 -3.52 -2.19 9.94
C GLY A 446 -4.69 -2.99 10.51
N VAL A 447 -5.47 -3.72 9.69
CA VAL A 447 -6.69 -4.43 10.11
C VAL A 447 -6.80 -5.84 9.52
N ALA A 448 -7.50 -6.73 10.22
CA ALA A 448 -7.80 -8.09 9.76
C ALA A 448 -9.31 -8.38 9.84
N ALA A 449 -9.85 -9.05 8.82
CA ALA A 449 -11.23 -9.55 8.86
C ALA A 449 -11.30 -10.82 9.72
N VAL A 450 -12.32 -10.93 10.56
CA VAL A 450 -12.49 -12.04 11.53
C VAL A 450 -13.96 -12.44 11.64
N ARG A 451 -14.22 -13.70 11.98
CA ARG A 451 -15.58 -14.27 12.16
C ARG A 451 -15.79 -14.71 13.60
N VAL A 452 -16.96 -14.39 14.16
CA VAL A 452 -17.41 -14.85 15.48
C VAL A 452 -18.89 -15.21 15.39
N ALA A 453 -19.27 -16.39 15.92
CA ALA A 453 -20.62 -16.94 15.83
C ALA A 453 -21.19 -16.93 14.40
N GLY A 454 -20.34 -17.17 13.41
CA GLY A 454 -20.68 -17.13 11.98
C GLY A 454 -20.74 -15.74 11.34
N GLY A 455 -20.75 -14.65 12.12
CA GLY A 455 -20.79 -13.28 11.60
C GLY A 455 -19.39 -12.70 11.36
N TRP A 456 -19.12 -12.22 10.14
CA TRP A 456 -17.90 -11.49 9.80
C TRP A 456 -17.88 -10.06 10.36
N GLY A 457 -16.69 -9.63 10.78
CA GLY A 457 -16.33 -8.30 11.23
C GLY A 457 -14.82 -8.09 11.04
N ALA A 458 -14.21 -7.18 11.80
CA ALA A 458 -12.78 -6.90 11.73
C ALA A 458 -12.20 -6.37 13.05
N VAL A 459 -10.92 -6.67 13.27
CA VAL A 459 -10.11 -6.14 14.36
C VAL A 459 -8.91 -5.36 13.84
N ASP A 460 -8.41 -4.42 14.64
CA ASP A 460 -7.08 -3.85 14.47
C ASP A 460 -5.98 -4.81 14.97
N ARG A 461 -4.72 -4.39 14.83
CA ARG A 461 -3.53 -5.14 15.30
C ARG A 461 -3.41 -5.29 16.82
N THR A 462 -4.31 -4.69 17.61
CA THR A 462 -4.41 -4.90 19.07
C THR A 462 -5.53 -5.87 19.46
N GLY A 463 -6.35 -6.31 18.50
CA GLY A 463 -7.54 -7.11 18.75
C GLY A 463 -8.79 -6.28 19.05
N THR A 464 -8.72 -4.95 18.95
CA THR A 464 -9.89 -4.09 19.14
C THR A 464 -10.82 -4.22 17.94
N VAL A 465 -12.08 -4.57 18.19
CA VAL A 465 -13.10 -4.75 17.13
C VAL A 465 -13.46 -3.41 16.52
N VAL A 466 -12.97 -3.15 15.30
CA VAL A 466 -13.28 -1.95 14.52
C VAL A 466 -14.53 -2.12 13.66
N VAL A 467 -14.80 -3.34 13.16
CA VAL A 467 -16.05 -3.65 12.44
C VAL A 467 -16.81 -4.75 13.18
N PRO A 468 -18.05 -4.51 13.64
CA PRO A 468 -18.84 -5.51 14.36
C PRO A 468 -19.05 -6.81 13.56
N THR A 469 -18.91 -7.95 14.25
CA THR A 469 -19.08 -9.31 13.71
C THR A 469 -20.54 -9.64 13.45
N ARG A 470 -21.05 -9.26 12.27
CA ARG A 470 -22.48 -9.40 11.88
C ARG A 470 -22.74 -9.55 10.38
N TYR A 471 -21.71 -9.54 9.54
CA TYR A 471 -21.85 -9.59 8.08
C TYR A 471 -21.77 -11.04 7.59
N HIS A 472 -22.50 -11.37 6.52
CA HIS A 472 -22.52 -12.73 5.96
C HIS A 472 -21.34 -12.98 5.02
N GLY A 473 -20.75 -11.91 4.47
CA GLY A 473 -19.56 -11.96 3.63
C GLY A 473 -18.67 -10.73 3.81
N PHE A 474 -17.36 -10.90 3.54
CA PHE A 474 -16.32 -9.89 3.76
C PHE A 474 -15.25 -10.00 2.65
N THR A 475 -15.70 -9.95 1.39
CA THR A 475 -14.87 -10.23 0.22
C THR A 475 -14.99 -9.10 -0.80
N THR A 476 -13.86 -8.44 -1.05
CA THR A 476 -13.77 -7.19 -1.81
C THR A 476 -13.52 -7.47 -3.28
N ALA A 477 -14.55 -7.24 -4.11
CA ALA A 477 -14.40 -7.24 -5.56
C ALA A 477 -13.75 -5.93 -6.03
N LEU A 478 -12.76 -6.03 -6.90
CA LEU A 478 -12.09 -4.89 -7.55
C LEU A 478 -12.59 -4.70 -8.98
N ALA A 479 -12.48 -3.47 -9.49
CA ALA A 479 -12.99 -3.08 -10.81
C ALA A 479 -12.31 -3.81 -11.97
N ASP A 480 -11.05 -4.20 -11.81
CA ASP A 480 -10.25 -5.01 -12.74
C ASP A 480 -10.64 -6.51 -12.76
N GLY A 481 -11.64 -6.90 -11.97
CA GLY A 481 -12.12 -8.29 -11.87
C GLY A 481 -11.36 -9.15 -10.86
N ARG A 482 -10.34 -8.62 -10.17
CA ARG A 482 -9.69 -9.33 -9.05
C ARG A 482 -10.58 -9.28 -7.80
N TYR A 483 -10.26 -10.15 -6.84
CA TYR A 483 -10.91 -10.22 -5.54
C TYR A 483 -9.86 -10.22 -4.43
N VAL A 484 -10.15 -9.51 -3.35
CA VAL A 484 -9.36 -9.49 -2.11
C VAL A 484 -10.24 -10.01 -0.99
N ASP A 485 -9.79 -11.08 -0.34
CA ASP A 485 -10.47 -11.64 0.84
C ASP A 485 -10.02 -10.86 2.09
N GLY A 486 -10.94 -10.10 2.70
CA GLY A 486 -10.60 -9.02 3.64
C GLY A 486 -10.53 -7.62 3.00
N PHE A 487 -9.64 -6.79 3.55
CA PHE A 487 -9.43 -5.39 3.13
C PHE A 487 -8.45 -5.28 1.95
N THR A 488 -8.62 -4.27 1.09
CA THR A 488 -7.64 -3.85 0.07
C THR A 488 -6.42 -3.17 0.69
N ASP A 489 -5.42 -2.86 -0.14
CA ASP A 489 -4.23 -2.12 0.29
C ASP A 489 -4.57 -0.64 0.65
N GLU A 490 -5.73 -0.12 0.22
CA GLU A 490 -6.32 1.15 0.70
C GLU A 490 -6.97 1.05 2.09
N GLY A 491 -7.11 -0.15 2.65
CA GLY A 491 -7.87 -0.37 3.88
C GLY A 491 -9.38 -0.22 3.71
N LEU A 492 -9.93 -0.65 2.55
CA LEU A 492 -11.37 -0.77 2.32
C LEU A 492 -11.80 -2.22 2.23
N ALA A 493 -12.99 -2.55 2.75
CA ALA A 493 -13.61 -3.86 2.57
C ALA A 493 -15.05 -3.77 2.08
N VAL A 494 -15.45 -4.68 1.19
CA VAL A 494 -16.85 -4.90 0.82
C VAL A 494 -17.48 -5.88 1.80
N VAL A 495 -18.53 -5.42 2.48
CA VAL A 495 -19.28 -6.21 3.46
C VAL A 495 -20.66 -6.56 2.90
N GLU A 496 -21.12 -7.79 3.12
CA GLU A 496 -22.44 -8.25 2.70
C GLU A 496 -23.35 -8.48 3.91
N LEU A 497 -24.55 -7.90 3.88
CA LEU A 497 -25.61 -8.12 4.87
C LEU A 497 -26.91 -8.43 4.13
N ASN A 498 -27.49 -9.60 4.39
CA ASN A 498 -28.76 -10.05 3.81
C ASN A 498 -28.82 -9.93 2.26
N GLY A 499 -27.74 -10.31 1.57
CA GLY A 499 -27.65 -10.22 0.10
C GLY A 499 -27.51 -8.81 -0.47
N ARG A 500 -27.21 -7.81 0.37
CA ARG A 500 -26.87 -6.43 -0.03
C ARG A 500 -25.45 -6.08 0.40
N ARG A 501 -24.73 -5.37 -0.46
CA ARG A 501 -23.31 -5.03 -0.30
C ARG A 501 -23.12 -3.55 0.00
N GLY A 502 -22.17 -3.29 0.88
CA GLY A 502 -21.71 -1.97 1.29
C GLY A 502 -20.18 -1.91 1.37
N VAL A 503 -19.63 -0.75 1.71
CA VAL A 503 -18.19 -0.53 1.89
C VAL A 503 -17.94 -0.01 3.29
N VAL A 504 -17.00 -0.64 3.99
CA VAL A 504 -16.48 -0.19 5.28
C VAL A 504 -14.99 0.10 5.14
N ASP A 505 -14.47 1.10 5.85
CA ASP A 505 -13.03 1.35 5.93
C ASP A 505 -12.38 0.69 7.16
N ARG A 506 -11.06 0.72 7.21
CA ARG A 506 -10.22 0.20 8.30
C ARG A 506 -10.43 0.88 9.66
N THR A 507 -11.16 2.00 9.74
CA THR A 507 -11.54 2.62 11.03
C THR A 507 -12.86 2.08 11.56
N GLY A 508 -13.59 1.30 10.75
CA GLY A 508 -14.94 0.85 11.03
C GLY A 508 -16.03 1.74 10.43
N GLN A 509 -15.67 2.84 9.76
CA GLN A 509 -16.65 3.76 9.20
C GLN A 509 -17.33 3.13 7.97
N MET A 510 -18.67 3.11 8.00
CA MET A 510 -19.48 2.68 6.87
C MET A 510 -19.51 3.79 5.81
N VAL A 511 -18.76 3.60 4.71
CA VAL A 511 -18.67 4.55 3.60
C VAL A 511 -19.84 4.39 2.63
N VAL A 512 -20.29 3.15 2.41
CA VAL A 512 -21.49 2.84 1.62
C VAL A 512 -22.33 1.84 2.40
N ALA A 513 -23.56 2.20 2.76
CA ALA A 513 -24.44 1.30 3.49
C ALA A 513 -24.75 0.01 2.68
N PRO A 514 -24.99 -1.15 3.32
CA PRO A 514 -25.35 -2.39 2.62
C PRO A 514 -26.73 -2.34 1.95
N THR A 515 -26.80 -1.76 0.75
CA THR A 515 -28.05 -1.52 0.00
C THR A 515 -28.02 -2.04 -1.44
N TYR A 516 -26.84 -2.27 -2.03
CA TYR A 516 -26.69 -2.63 -3.45
C TYR A 516 -26.55 -4.15 -3.64
N PRO A 517 -27.31 -4.80 -4.55
CA PRO A 517 -27.12 -6.22 -4.85
C PRO A 517 -25.72 -6.56 -5.38
N ALA A 518 -25.10 -5.65 -6.12
CA ALA A 518 -23.72 -5.75 -6.55
C ALA A 518 -22.95 -4.46 -6.23
N LEU A 519 -21.73 -4.60 -5.71
CA LEU A 519 -20.82 -3.50 -5.44
C LEU A 519 -19.38 -3.96 -5.73
N VAL A 520 -18.59 -3.07 -6.33
CA VAL A 520 -17.19 -3.29 -6.72
C VAL A 520 -16.38 -2.02 -6.43
N VAL A 521 -15.19 -2.16 -5.84
CA VAL A 521 -14.31 -1.02 -5.49
C VAL A 521 -13.49 -0.60 -6.72
N HIS A 522 -13.47 0.71 -6.99
CA HIS A 522 -12.61 1.35 -7.99
C HIS A 522 -11.75 2.44 -7.29
N PRO A 523 -10.54 2.77 -7.77
CA PRO A 523 -9.63 3.72 -7.09
C PRO A 523 -10.12 5.18 -7.00
N VAL A 524 -11.31 5.48 -7.54
CA VAL A 524 -11.89 6.83 -7.60
C VAL A 524 -13.40 6.85 -7.30
N ALA A 525 -14.03 5.68 -7.14
CA ALA A 525 -15.48 5.50 -7.08
C ALA A 525 -15.85 4.11 -6.49
N TYR A 526 -17.12 3.89 -6.17
CA TYR A 526 -17.66 2.55 -5.93
C TYR A 526 -18.65 2.23 -7.05
N LEU A 527 -18.35 1.22 -7.87
CA LEU A 527 -19.24 0.79 -8.95
C LEU A 527 -20.37 -0.04 -8.33
N VAL A 528 -21.62 0.37 -8.58
CA VAL A 528 -22.81 -0.22 -7.97
C VAL A 528 -23.75 -0.75 -9.04
N GLY A 529 -24.26 -1.97 -8.84
CA GLY A 529 -25.17 -2.64 -9.76
C GLY A 529 -26.56 -2.84 -9.14
N ASP A 530 -27.61 -2.67 -9.95
CA ASP A 530 -29.01 -2.73 -9.50
C ASP A 530 -29.55 -4.17 -9.30
N GLY A 531 -28.77 -5.18 -9.67
CA GLY A 531 -29.16 -6.60 -9.65
C GLY A 531 -29.82 -7.10 -10.95
N PHE A 532 -30.22 -6.20 -11.85
CA PHE A 532 -30.81 -6.50 -13.16
C PHE A 532 -29.81 -6.28 -14.32
N GLY A 533 -28.52 -6.15 -13.99
CA GLY A 533 -27.42 -5.98 -14.94
C GLY A 533 -27.07 -4.53 -15.26
N ARG A 534 -27.76 -3.53 -14.69
CA ARG A 534 -27.39 -2.11 -14.88
C ARG A 534 -26.45 -1.65 -13.79
N TRP A 535 -25.50 -0.81 -14.19
CA TRP A 535 -24.41 -0.30 -13.37
C TRP A 535 -24.37 1.22 -13.38
N GLY A 536 -23.92 1.77 -12.24
CA GLY A 536 -23.65 3.18 -12.00
C GLY A 536 -22.48 3.32 -11.02
N ALA A 537 -22.28 4.52 -10.48
CA ALA A 537 -21.17 4.81 -9.56
C ALA A 537 -21.58 5.73 -8.41
N LEU A 538 -20.96 5.49 -7.27
CA LEU A 538 -20.84 6.44 -6.17
C LEU A 538 -19.43 7.04 -6.15
N ASP A 539 -19.28 8.26 -5.65
CA ASP A 539 -17.97 8.83 -5.32
C ASP A 539 -17.31 8.09 -4.13
N ARG A 540 -16.06 8.44 -3.80
CA ARG A 540 -15.34 7.81 -2.66
C ARG A 540 -15.94 8.12 -1.28
N ARG A 541 -16.94 8.99 -1.18
CA ARG A 541 -17.72 9.29 0.04
C ARG A 541 -19.07 8.55 0.09
N GLY A 542 -19.40 7.77 -0.94
CA GLY A 542 -20.68 7.06 -1.07
C GLY A 542 -21.83 7.90 -1.63
N VAL A 543 -21.56 9.10 -2.16
CA VAL A 543 -22.56 9.97 -2.79
C VAL A 543 -22.77 9.55 -4.25
N PRO A 544 -24.00 9.48 -4.78
CA PRO A 544 -24.24 9.19 -6.20
C PRO A 544 -23.46 10.08 -7.16
N LEU A 545 -22.81 9.47 -8.15
CA LEU A 545 -21.97 10.12 -9.16
C LEU A 545 -22.43 9.79 -10.59
N ILE A 546 -22.88 8.55 -10.83
CA ILE A 546 -23.46 8.08 -12.11
C ILE A 546 -24.66 7.18 -11.76
N ASP A 547 -25.83 7.46 -12.33
CA ASP A 547 -27.03 6.64 -12.12
C ASP A 547 -26.87 5.22 -12.68
N PRO A 548 -27.56 4.21 -12.10
CA PRO A 548 -27.45 2.82 -12.53
C PRO A 548 -28.20 2.54 -13.85
N VAL A 549 -27.64 3.03 -14.96
CA VAL A 549 -28.23 2.95 -16.32
C VAL A 549 -27.33 2.22 -17.33
N HIS A 550 -26.07 1.95 -17.01
CA HIS A 550 -25.09 1.41 -17.95
C HIS A 550 -25.13 -0.13 -18.02
N PRO A 551 -25.02 -0.76 -19.20
CA PRO A 551 -25.16 -2.22 -19.34
C PRO A 551 -23.92 -3.02 -18.89
N SER A 552 -22.80 -2.37 -18.57
CA SER A 552 -21.60 -3.01 -18.03
C SER A 552 -20.83 -2.08 -17.09
N ARG A 553 -19.91 -2.65 -16.30
CA ARG A 553 -18.99 -1.90 -15.42
C ARG A 553 -18.06 -1.01 -16.22
N ASP A 554 -17.50 -1.55 -17.30
CA ASP A 554 -16.56 -0.87 -18.22
C ASP A 554 -17.16 0.43 -18.75
N ARG A 555 -18.45 0.44 -19.15
CA ARG A 555 -19.14 1.67 -19.59
C ARG A 555 -19.34 2.72 -18.49
N VAL A 556 -19.25 2.35 -17.21
CA VAL A 556 -19.22 3.30 -16.08
C VAL A 556 -17.78 3.79 -15.85
N VAL A 557 -16.78 2.90 -15.98
CA VAL A 557 -15.36 3.26 -15.93
C VAL A 557 -15.00 4.24 -17.05
N ASP A 558 -15.46 4.01 -18.30
CA ASP A 558 -15.31 4.92 -19.43
C ASP A 558 -15.82 6.33 -19.10
N GLN A 559 -17.00 6.44 -18.49
CA GLN A 559 -17.59 7.73 -18.10
C GLN A 559 -16.85 8.36 -16.92
N ILE A 560 -16.40 7.57 -15.94
CA ILE A 560 -15.54 8.04 -14.85
C ILE A 560 -14.24 8.61 -15.42
N ASP A 561 -13.62 7.96 -16.40
CA ASP A 561 -12.38 8.42 -17.04
C ASP A 561 -12.59 9.68 -17.90
N HIS A 562 -13.80 9.91 -18.43
CA HIS A 562 -14.20 11.18 -19.03
C HIS A 562 -14.42 12.27 -17.97
N LEU A 563 -15.12 11.99 -16.87
CA LEU A 563 -15.30 12.92 -15.74
C LEU A 563 -13.96 13.26 -15.03
N LEU A 564 -12.93 12.43 -15.25
CA LEU A 564 -11.55 12.65 -14.78
C LEU A 564 -10.61 13.17 -15.88
N ALA A 565 -11.06 13.33 -17.12
CA ALA A 565 -10.20 13.76 -18.23
C ALA A 565 -9.61 15.16 -18.01
N ASP A 566 -10.32 16.03 -17.27
CA ASP A 566 -9.88 17.35 -16.81
C ASP A 566 -8.72 17.31 -15.78
N THR A 567 -8.05 16.16 -15.58
CA THR A 567 -6.93 15.98 -14.65
C THR A 567 -5.62 15.55 -15.32
N SER A 568 -5.21 16.25 -16.39
CA SER A 568 -3.89 16.07 -17.04
C SER A 568 -2.80 17.17 -16.79
N PRO A 569 -2.55 17.66 -15.55
CA PRO A 569 -1.41 18.53 -15.29
C PRO A 569 -0.11 17.71 -15.11
N LEU A 570 0.46 17.29 -16.25
CA LEU A 570 1.83 16.76 -16.40
C LEU A 570 2.30 15.76 -15.32
N LEU A 571 1.63 14.61 -15.33
CA LEU A 571 2.24 13.32 -15.01
C LEU A 571 2.75 12.69 -16.30
#